data_AF-A0A136Q4W8-F1
#
_entry.id   AF-A0A136Q4W8-F1
#
_cell.length_a   1.000
_cell.length_b   1.000
_cell.length_c   1.000
_cell.angle_alpha   90.00
_cell.angle_beta   90.00
_cell.angle_gamma   90.00
#
_symmetry.space_group_name_H-M   'P 1'
#
loop_
_entity.id
_entity.type
_entity.pdbx_description
1 polymer ?
#
loop_
_entity_poly.entity_id
_entity_poly.type
_entity_poly.pdbx_seq_one_letter_code
_entity_poly.pdbx_strand_id
1 'polypeptide(L)'
;MVRFLPGTTVEMNIDHGIQDFLSSLFAANGLVLSQVLQLTGLSAHTVQNWVKRKFVSPPVNKKYDCGQFCTIVMINMMNDIFQIDQVTRMIRYVETICGKGAPALIYTCFIDLLRRVPGDAIREATGIDDIIAEVVGGKVPDGLEAGERLKKVLKVMLLTHLSAQIKAEANQLLGALE
;
A
#
# COMPACT_ATOMS: atom_id res chain seq x y z
N MET A 1 7.82 3.63 -17.94
CA MET A 1 8.67 4.33 -16.95
C MET A 1 8.78 3.41 -15.74
N VAL A 2 10.00 3.04 -15.32
CA VAL A 2 10.17 2.23 -14.10
C VAL A 2 9.65 3.05 -12.93
N ARG A 3 8.62 2.56 -12.25
CA ARG A 3 8.10 3.16 -11.02
C ARG A 3 8.37 2.16 -9.90
N PHE A 4 8.96 2.65 -8.82
CA PHE A 4 9.05 1.87 -7.60
C PHE A 4 7.64 1.55 -7.09
N LEU A 5 7.44 0.33 -6.62
CA LEU A 5 6.20 -0.01 -5.94
C LEU A 5 6.05 0.88 -4.70
N PRO A 6 4.88 1.52 -4.49
CA PRO A 6 4.65 2.42 -3.37
C PRO A 6 5.01 1.78 -2.02
N GLY A 7 5.84 2.46 -1.23
CA GLY A 7 6.32 1.97 0.07
C GLY A 7 7.44 0.93 0.01
N THR A 8 8.06 0.72 -1.15
CA THR A 8 9.11 -0.28 -1.38
C THR A 8 10.27 0.28 -2.20
N THR A 9 11.36 -0.49 -2.28
CA THR A 9 12.49 -0.30 -3.19
C THR A 9 12.39 -1.20 -4.43
N VAL A 10 11.25 -1.85 -4.65
CA VAL A 10 11.05 -2.79 -5.76
C VAL A 10 10.74 -2.02 -7.04
N GLU A 11 11.63 -2.13 -8.01
CA GLU A 11 11.38 -1.67 -9.38
C GLU A 11 10.53 -2.71 -10.12
N MET A 12 9.34 -2.32 -10.54
CA MET A 12 8.54 -3.16 -11.41
C MET A 12 7.75 -2.34 -12.43
N ASN A 13 7.40 -2.96 -13.55
CA ASN A 13 6.37 -2.40 -14.40
C ASN A 13 4.99 -2.69 -13.78
N ILE A 14 4.31 -1.63 -13.33
CA ILE A 14 2.97 -1.72 -12.74
C ILE A 14 1.90 -2.14 -13.75
N ASP A 15 2.18 -2.16 -15.05
CA ASP A 15 1.23 -2.49 -16.14
C ASP A 15 0.63 -3.91 -16.08
N HIS A 16 1.14 -4.80 -15.23
CA HIS A 16 0.60 -6.15 -15.05
C HIS A 16 0.01 -6.40 -13.65
N GLY A 17 -0.06 -5.36 -12.79
CA GLY A 17 -0.52 -5.51 -11.42
C GLY A 17 0.51 -6.27 -10.58
N ILE A 18 0.17 -6.58 -9.33
CA ILE A 18 1.16 -7.16 -8.38
C ILE A 18 0.82 -8.55 -7.89
N GLN A 19 -0.32 -9.11 -8.30
CA GLN A 19 -0.82 -10.34 -7.70
C GLN A 19 0.13 -11.53 -7.95
N ASP A 20 0.63 -11.69 -9.18
CA ASP A 20 1.58 -12.76 -9.51
C ASP A 20 2.94 -12.55 -8.84
N PHE A 21 3.35 -11.28 -8.70
CA PHE A 21 4.56 -10.92 -7.96
C PHE A 21 4.45 -11.29 -6.48
N LEU A 22 3.35 -10.93 -5.80
CA LEU A 22 3.11 -11.30 -4.41
C LEU A 22 3.03 -12.83 -4.26
N SER A 23 2.28 -13.51 -5.14
CA SER A 23 2.19 -14.98 -5.13
C SER A 23 3.58 -15.63 -5.23
N SER A 24 4.42 -15.16 -6.14
CA SER A 24 5.78 -15.66 -6.35
C SER A 24 6.69 -15.35 -5.16
N LEU A 25 6.61 -14.13 -4.63
CA LEU A 25 7.41 -13.66 -3.50
C LEU A 25 7.14 -14.46 -2.22
N PHE A 26 5.89 -14.87 -2.01
CA PHE A 26 5.45 -15.60 -0.81
C PHE A 26 5.36 -17.12 -1.00
N ALA A 27 5.68 -17.64 -2.19
CA ALA A 27 5.65 -19.09 -2.49
C ALA A 27 6.52 -19.93 -1.55
N ALA A 28 7.63 -19.37 -1.04
CA ALA A 28 8.53 -20.03 -0.07
C ALA A 28 8.08 -19.90 1.41
N ASN A 29 6.77 -19.71 1.62
CA ASN A 29 6.11 -19.66 2.92
C ASN A 29 6.57 -18.49 3.82
N GLY A 30 6.67 -17.29 3.25
CA GLY A 30 7.00 -16.04 3.97
C GLY A 30 8.43 -15.53 3.78
N LEU A 31 8.65 -14.27 4.18
CA LEU A 31 9.91 -13.55 4.05
C LEU A 31 10.65 -13.46 5.38
N VAL A 32 11.96 -13.70 5.39
CA VAL A 32 12.77 -13.38 6.57
C VAL A 32 12.99 -11.88 6.70
N LEU A 33 13.35 -11.39 7.89
CA LEU A 33 13.54 -9.96 8.15
C LEU A 33 14.47 -9.30 7.11
N SER A 34 15.61 -9.91 6.79
CA SER A 34 16.56 -9.34 5.81
C SER A 34 15.94 -9.09 4.43
N GLN A 35 15.05 -9.98 3.96
CA GLN A 35 14.32 -9.79 2.71
C GLN A 35 13.33 -8.63 2.82
N VAL A 36 12.62 -8.52 3.95
CA VAL A 36 11.71 -7.38 4.20
C VAL A 36 12.48 -6.06 4.16
N LEU A 37 13.65 -5.98 4.80
CA LEU A 37 14.48 -4.76 4.79
C LEU A 37 14.97 -4.43 3.38
N GLN A 38 15.42 -5.43 2.63
CA GLN A 38 15.88 -5.25 1.26
C GLN A 38 14.78 -4.68 0.35
N LEU A 39 13.55 -5.20 0.48
CA LEU A 39 12.40 -4.79 -0.34
C LEU A 39 11.77 -3.46 0.09
N THR A 40 11.98 -3.01 1.33
CA THR A 40 11.35 -1.80 1.86
C THR A 40 12.32 -0.63 2.04
N GLY A 41 13.62 -0.89 2.06
CA GLY A 41 14.64 0.09 2.43
C GLY A 41 14.64 0.46 3.92
N LEU A 42 13.83 -0.21 4.75
CA LEU A 42 13.73 0.07 6.18
C LEU A 42 14.91 -0.49 6.96
N SER A 43 15.18 0.10 8.13
CA SER A 43 16.11 -0.47 9.11
C SER A 43 15.46 -1.61 9.91
N ALA A 44 16.28 -2.56 10.37
CA ALA A 44 15.84 -3.65 11.25
C ALA A 44 15.14 -3.11 12.51
N HIS A 45 15.71 -2.07 13.12
CA HIS A 45 15.17 -1.42 14.30
C HIS A 45 13.77 -0.84 14.03
N THR A 46 13.54 -0.23 12.87
CA THR A 46 12.23 0.33 12.50
C THR A 46 11.15 -0.75 12.46
N VAL A 47 11.38 -1.83 11.69
CA VAL A 47 10.41 -2.92 11.55
C VAL A 47 10.17 -3.63 12.89
N GLN A 48 11.24 -3.90 13.65
CA GLN A 48 11.13 -4.52 14.97
C GLN A 48 10.38 -3.64 15.97
N ASN A 49 10.58 -2.32 15.92
CA ASN A 49 9.83 -1.38 16.75
C ASN A 49 8.34 -1.41 16.42
N TRP A 50 7.96 -1.49 15.13
CA TRP A 50 6.55 -1.62 14.73
C TRP A 50 5.92 -2.93 15.23
N VAL A 51 6.66 -4.03 15.22
CA VAL A 51 6.22 -5.30 15.81
C VAL A 51 6.08 -5.18 17.34
N LYS A 52 7.08 -4.64 18.03
CA LYS A 52 7.08 -4.45 19.48
C LYS A 52 5.91 -3.57 19.95
N ARG A 53 5.59 -2.53 19.18
CA ARG A 53 4.46 -1.61 19.42
C ARG A 53 3.11 -2.16 18.93
N LYS A 54 3.07 -3.39 18.40
CA LYS A 54 1.86 -4.08 17.91
C LYS A 54 1.16 -3.38 16.74
N PHE A 55 1.89 -2.58 15.96
CA PHE A 55 1.38 -2.05 14.69
C PHE A 55 1.38 -3.11 13.60
N VAL A 56 2.30 -4.06 13.69
CA VAL A 56 2.40 -5.24 12.80
C VAL A 56 2.46 -6.48 13.69
N SER A 57 1.71 -7.52 13.33
CA SER A 57 1.79 -8.81 14.03
C SER A 57 3.22 -9.37 13.99
N PRO A 58 3.67 -10.10 15.02
CA PRO A 58 5.01 -10.69 15.03
C PRO A 58 5.16 -11.78 13.95
N PRO A 59 6.35 -11.94 13.36
CA PRO A 59 6.58 -12.98 12.35
C PRO A 59 6.42 -14.39 12.95
N VAL A 60 5.86 -15.31 12.17
CA VAL A 60 5.69 -16.72 12.57
C VAL A 60 6.91 -17.50 12.08
N ASN A 61 7.57 -18.25 12.97
CA ASN A 61 8.80 -18.98 12.62
C ASN A 61 9.88 -18.08 11.96
N LYS A 62 9.99 -16.82 12.43
CA LYS A 62 10.88 -15.78 11.89
C LYS A 62 10.57 -15.36 10.44
N LYS A 63 9.40 -15.70 9.92
CA LYS A 63 8.94 -15.30 8.59
C LYS A 63 7.72 -14.38 8.68
N TYR A 64 7.74 -13.33 7.88
CA TYR A 64 6.64 -12.41 7.64
C TYR A 64 5.79 -12.95 6.50
N ASP A 65 4.48 -13.05 6.70
CA ASP A 65 3.53 -13.41 5.64
C ASP A 65 3.20 -12.21 4.73
N CYS A 66 2.40 -12.47 3.69
CA CYS A 66 1.99 -11.46 2.72
C CYS A 66 1.20 -10.32 3.37
N GLY A 67 0.32 -10.63 4.33
CA GLY A 67 -0.46 -9.62 5.04
C GLY A 67 0.44 -8.69 5.87
N GLN A 68 1.37 -9.27 6.64
CA GLN A 68 2.34 -8.53 7.45
C GLN A 68 3.23 -7.64 6.58
N PHE A 69 3.71 -8.17 5.46
CA PHE A 69 4.50 -7.39 4.51
C PHE A 69 3.69 -6.23 3.91
N CYS A 70 2.47 -6.47 3.43
CA CYS A 70 1.61 -5.40 2.90
C CYS A 70 1.28 -4.35 3.96
N THR A 71 1.10 -4.72 5.24
CA THR A 71 0.97 -3.76 6.33
C THR A 71 2.24 -2.90 6.50
N ILE A 72 3.43 -3.52 6.51
CA ILE A 72 4.71 -2.80 6.59
C ILE A 72 4.86 -1.81 5.44
N VAL A 73 4.58 -2.25 4.22
CA VAL A 73 4.68 -1.43 3.00
C VAL A 73 3.71 -0.25 3.04
N MET A 74 2.44 -0.46 3.44
CA MET A 74 1.47 0.62 3.58
C MET A 74 1.86 1.62 4.68
N ILE A 75 2.40 1.16 5.82
CA ILE A 75 2.93 2.05 6.86
C ILE A 75 4.08 2.88 6.30
N ASN A 76 5.04 2.24 5.62
CA ASN A 76 6.19 2.92 5.03
C ASN A 76 5.79 3.96 3.98
N MET A 77 4.77 3.67 3.18
CA MET A 77 4.25 4.57 2.15
C MET A 77 3.59 5.83 2.73
N MET A 78 2.96 5.71 3.91
CA MET A 78 2.05 6.73 4.43
C MET A 78 2.56 7.45 5.68
N ASN A 79 3.69 7.05 6.26
CA ASN A 79 4.22 7.56 7.52
C ASN A 79 4.59 9.05 7.49
N ASP A 80 4.86 9.62 6.31
CA ASP A 80 5.14 11.05 6.13
C ASP A 80 3.88 11.94 6.24
N ILE A 81 2.69 11.35 6.13
CA ILE A 81 1.41 12.06 6.11
C ILE A 81 0.52 11.65 7.30
N PHE A 82 0.53 10.38 7.68
CA PHE A 82 -0.29 9.85 8.75
C PHE A 82 0.53 9.20 9.86
N GLN A 83 -0.01 9.25 11.08
CA GLN A 83 0.51 8.45 12.18
C GLN A 83 0.29 6.95 11.91
N ILE A 84 1.22 6.11 12.36
CA ILE A 84 1.13 4.64 12.16
C ILE A 84 -0.18 4.06 12.72
N ASP A 85 -0.67 4.59 13.84
CA ASP A 85 -1.97 4.22 14.41
C ASP A 85 -3.14 4.47 13.46
N GLN A 86 -3.11 5.56 12.68
CA GLN A 86 -4.14 5.90 11.70
C GLN A 86 -4.08 4.94 10.51
N VAL A 87 -2.88 4.65 10.00
CA VAL A 87 -2.68 3.69 8.89
C VAL A 87 -3.17 2.30 9.31
N THR A 88 -2.77 1.82 10.49
CA THR A 88 -3.21 0.51 10.99
C THR A 88 -4.71 0.47 11.29
N ARG A 89 -5.33 1.59 11.70
CA ARG A 89 -6.78 1.69 11.86
C ARG A 89 -7.52 1.55 10.52
N MET A 90 -7.00 2.15 9.45
CA MET A 90 -7.58 2.00 8.11
C MET A 90 -7.51 0.56 7.61
N ILE A 91 -6.38 -0.13 7.84
CA ILE A 91 -6.23 -1.54 7.49
C ILE A 91 -7.24 -2.39 8.26
N ARG A 92 -7.32 -2.21 9.59
CA ARG A 92 -8.29 -2.92 10.45
C ARG A 92 -9.73 -2.66 10.04
N TYR A 93 -10.05 -1.46 9.56
CA TYR A 93 -11.40 -1.10 9.10
C TYR A 93 -11.89 -2.03 7.98
N VAL A 94 -11.03 -2.45 7.05
CA VAL A 94 -11.36 -3.43 6.01
C VAL A 94 -11.23 -4.86 6.53
N GLU A 95 -10.19 -5.14 7.34
CA GLU A 95 -9.90 -6.46 7.91
C GLU A 95 -11.06 -7.04 8.72
N THR A 96 -11.80 -6.20 9.45
CA THR A 96 -12.98 -6.65 10.21
C THR A 96 -14.06 -7.33 9.37
N ILE A 97 -14.10 -7.10 8.05
CA ILE A 97 -15.03 -7.77 7.14
C ILE A 97 -14.30 -8.77 6.23
N CYS A 98 -13.16 -8.39 5.66
CA CYS A 98 -12.44 -9.22 4.68
C CYS A 98 -11.48 -10.25 5.33
N GLY A 99 -11.34 -10.22 6.66
CA GLY A 99 -10.42 -11.09 7.40
C GLY A 99 -8.94 -10.80 7.11
N LYS A 100 -8.08 -11.74 7.49
CA LYS A 100 -6.61 -11.60 7.48
C LYS A 100 -6.01 -11.28 6.10
N GLY A 101 -6.73 -11.54 5.01
CA GLY A 101 -6.30 -11.20 3.64
C GLY A 101 -6.43 -9.71 3.29
N ALA A 102 -7.06 -8.90 4.15
CA ALA A 102 -7.34 -7.50 3.86
C ALA A 102 -6.10 -6.65 3.51
N PRO A 103 -4.94 -6.75 4.20
CA PRO A 103 -3.78 -5.92 3.85
C PRO A 103 -3.30 -6.18 2.42
N ALA A 104 -3.24 -7.44 2.00
CA ALA A 104 -2.84 -7.82 0.64
C ALA A 104 -3.87 -7.38 -0.41
N LEU A 105 -5.17 -7.51 -0.09
CA LEU A 105 -6.26 -7.03 -0.94
C LEU A 105 -6.19 -5.51 -1.15
N ILE A 106 -6.07 -4.74 -0.06
CA ILE A 106 -5.97 -3.28 -0.12
C ILE A 106 -4.79 -2.86 -0.99
N TYR A 107 -3.61 -3.42 -0.73
CA TYR A 107 -2.40 -3.04 -1.46
C TYR A 107 -2.50 -3.42 -2.94
N THR A 108 -3.04 -4.60 -3.27
CA THR A 108 -3.23 -5.02 -4.66
C THR A 108 -4.20 -4.10 -5.39
N CYS A 109 -5.37 -3.82 -4.80
CA CYS A 109 -6.33 -2.89 -5.40
C CYS A 109 -5.74 -1.48 -5.54
N PHE A 110 -4.88 -1.05 -4.62
CA PHE A 110 -4.21 0.23 -4.73
C PHE A 110 -3.25 0.30 -5.92
N ILE A 111 -2.47 -0.75 -6.20
CA ILE A 111 -1.65 -0.76 -7.41
C ILE A 111 -2.51 -0.84 -8.67
N ASP A 112 -3.57 -1.63 -8.66
CA ASP A 112 -4.53 -1.70 -9.77
C ASP A 112 -5.17 -0.32 -10.04
N LEU A 113 -5.43 0.47 -8.99
CA LEU A 113 -5.91 1.85 -9.08
C LEU A 113 -4.85 2.79 -9.70
N LEU A 114 -3.60 2.74 -9.23
CA LEU A 114 -2.53 3.61 -9.74
C LEU A 114 -2.21 3.38 -11.22
N ARG A 115 -2.53 2.20 -11.77
CA ARG A 115 -2.42 1.93 -13.20
C ARG A 115 -3.46 2.64 -14.04
N ARG A 116 -4.66 2.83 -13.49
CA ARG A 116 -5.82 3.37 -14.19
C ARG A 116 -5.92 4.89 -14.02
N VAL A 117 -5.47 5.41 -12.88
CA VAL A 117 -5.48 6.85 -12.61
C VAL A 117 -4.35 7.54 -13.40
N PRO A 118 -4.67 8.58 -14.20
CA PRO A 118 -3.66 9.37 -14.91
C PRO A 118 -2.63 10.00 -13.97
N GLY A 119 -1.40 10.20 -14.46
CA GLY A 119 -0.32 10.78 -13.64
C GLY A 119 -0.56 12.24 -13.22
N ASP A 120 -1.38 12.97 -13.99
CA ASP A 120 -1.79 14.36 -13.81
C ASP A 120 -3.23 14.49 -13.26
N ALA A 121 -3.77 13.40 -12.70
CA ALA A 121 -5.18 13.32 -12.34
C ALA A 121 -5.63 14.45 -11.41
N ILE A 122 -6.42 15.38 -11.96
CA ILE A 122 -7.16 16.38 -11.19
C ILE A 122 -8.37 15.68 -10.56
N ARG A 123 -8.45 15.72 -9.22
CA ARG A 123 -9.37 14.95 -8.37
C ARG A 123 -10.83 14.92 -8.85
N GLU A 124 -11.33 16.01 -9.41
CA GLU A 124 -12.73 16.16 -9.86
C GLU A 124 -12.93 15.86 -11.35
N ALA A 125 -11.90 16.04 -12.18
CA ALA A 125 -12.01 15.87 -13.64
C ALA A 125 -11.78 14.42 -14.11
N THR A 126 -11.17 13.58 -13.28
CA THR A 126 -10.70 12.25 -13.69
C THR A 126 -11.64 11.08 -13.40
N GLY A 127 -12.84 11.32 -12.85
CA GLY A 127 -13.78 10.22 -12.55
C GLY A 127 -13.22 9.19 -11.57
N ILE A 128 -12.40 9.64 -10.60
CA ILE A 128 -11.67 8.76 -9.67
C ILE A 128 -12.59 7.76 -8.95
N ASP A 129 -13.77 8.20 -8.55
CA ASP A 129 -14.72 7.35 -7.82
C ASP A 129 -15.24 6.19 -8.68
N ASP A 130 -15.41 6.40 -10.00
CA ASP A 130 -15.80 5.36 -10.95
C ASP A 130 -14.67 4.35 -11.14
N ILE A 131 -13.43 4.83 -11.31
CA ILE A 131 -12.24 3.96 -11.41
C ILE A 131 -12.07 3.11 -10.15
N ILE A 132 -12.23 3.71 -8.98
CA ILE A 132 -12.18 3.00 -7.69
C ILE A 132 -13.30 1.95 -7.64
N ALA A 133 -14.52 2.28 -8.07
CA ALA A 133 -15.63 1.35 -8.09
C ALA A 133 -15.34 0.14 -9.00
N GLU A 134 -14.82 0.35 -10.21
CA GLU A 134 -14.45 -0.72 -11.13
C GLU A 134 -13.35 -1.64 -10.57
N VAL A 135 -12.30 -1.07 -9.97
CA VAL A 135 -11.20 -1.85 -9.37
C VAL A 135 -11.72 -2.71 -8.23
N VAL A 136 -12.59 -2.16 -7.39
CA VAL A 136 -13.18 -2.88 -6.26
C VAL A 136 -14.16 -3.95 -6.72
N GLY A 137 -15.05 -3.65 -7.67
CA GLY A 137 -16.06 -4.59 -8.19
C GLY A 137 -15.44 -5.85 -8.81
N GLY A 138 -14.23 -5.75 -9.37
CA GLY A 138 -13.48 -6.89 -9.88
C GLY A 138 -12.91 -7.84 -8.81
N LYS A 139 -12.87 -7.43 -7.53
CA LYS A 139 -12.27 -8.20 -6.42
C LYS A 139 -13.25 -8.50 -5.29
N VAL A 140 -14.27 -7.67 -5.13
CA VAL A 140 -15.32 -7.78 -4.11
C VAL A 140 -16.66 -7.55 -4.79
N PRO A 141 -17.64 -8.46 -4.68
CA PRO A 141 -18.97 -8.29 -5.26
C PRO A 141 -19.66 -6.99 -4.80
N ASP A 142 -20.43 -6.38 -5.70
CA ASP A 142 -21.18 -5.15 -5.44
C ASP A 142 -22.20 -5.29 -4.30
N GLY A 143 -22.48 -4.17 -3.63
CA GLY A 143 -23.46 -4.10 -2.53
C GLY A 143 -22.98 -4.66 -1.20
N LEU A 144 -21.76 -5.22 -1.13
CA LEU A 144 -21.16 -5.65 0.12
C LEU A 144 -20.52 -4.48 0.86
N GLU A 145 -20.75 -4.41 2.17
CA GLU A 145 -20.12 -3.42 3.06
C GLU A 145 -18.58 -3.43 2.92
N ALA A 146 -17.98 -4.61 2.68
CA ALA A 146 -16.56 -4.78 2.36
C ALA A 146 -16.09 -3.86 1.22
N GLY A 147 -16.86 -3.80 0.13
CA GLY A 147 -16.55 -2.98 -1.04
C GLY A 147 -16.53 -1.51 -0.68
N GLU A 148 -17.57 -1.02 0.00
CA GLU A 148 -17.65 0.39 0.43
C GLU A 148 -16.52 0.81 1.38
N ARG A 149 -16.12 -0.08 2.30
CA ARG A 149 -14.98 0.17 3.18
C ARG A 149 -13.67 0.23 2.40
N LEU A 150 -13.48 -0.67 1.43
CA LEU A 150 -12.31 -0.70 0.58
C LEU A 150 -12.21 0.55 -0.31
N LYS A 151 -13.32 0.97 -0.95
CA LYS A 151 -13.37 2.20 -1.76
C LYS A 151 -12.91 3.43 -0.95
N LYS A 152 -13.39 3.57 0.29
CA LYS A 152 -12.98 4.65 1.20
C LYS A 152 -11.49 4.63 1.51
N VAL A 153 -10.93 3.46 1.83
CA VAL A 153 -9.50 3.31 2.13
C VAL A 153 -8.64 3.60 0.90
N LEU A 154 -9.04 3.11 -0.28
CA LEU A 154 -8.33 3.38 -1.53
C LEU A 154 -8.33 4.87 -1.88
N LYS A 155 -9.44 5.58 -1.66
CA LYS A 155 -9.51 7.04 -1.85
C LYS A 155 -8.52 7.75 -0.94
N VAL A 156 -8.44 7.38 0.34
CA VAL A 156 -7.44 7.95 1.26
C VAL A 156 -6.01 7.65 0.79
N MET A 157 -5.71 6.42 0.39
CA MET A 157 -4.37 6.04 -0.10
C MET A 157 -3.98 6.83 -1.36
N LEU A 158 -4.91 7.02 -2.30
CA LEU A 158 -4.67 7.80 -3.52
C LEU A 158 -4.38 9.27 -3.19
N LEU A 159 -5.19 9.90 -2.33
CA LEU A 159 -4.97 11.29 -1.91
C LEU A 159 -3.64 11.47 -1.18
N THR A 160 -3.21 10.46 -0.43
CA THR A 160 -1.92 10.44 0.26
C THR A 160 -0.78 10.37 -0.74
N HIS A 161 -0.89 9.48 -1.73
CA HIS A 161 0.12 9.31 -2.78
C HIS A 161 0.29 10.59 -3.61
N LEU A 162 -0.81 11.21 -4.03
CA LEU A 162 -0.78 12.48 -4.77
C LEU A 162 -0.18 13.61 -3.91
N SER A 163 -0.53 13.69 -2.63
CA SER A 163 0.05 14.69 -1.71
C SER A 163 1.57 14.53 -1.56
N ALA A 164 2.05 13.29 -1.48
CA ALA A 164 3.48 13.01 -1.40
C ALA A 164 4.23 13.40 -2.68
N GLN A 165 3.63 13.19 -3.85
CA GLN A 165 4.19 13.61 -5.14
C GLN A 165 4.30 15.14 -5.23
N ILE A 166 3.23 15.86 -4.91
CA ILE A 166 3.22 17.34 -4.92
C ILE A 166 4.26 17.89 -3.94
N LYS A 167 4.36 17.31 -2.73
CA LYS A 167 5.39 17.70 -1.74
C LYS A 167 6.81 17.45 -2.27
N ALA A 168 7.05 16.33 -2.94
CA ALA A 168 8.35 16.00 -3.52
C ALA A 168 8.73 16.99 -4.63
N GLU A 169 7.80 17.32 -5.52
CA GLU A 169 8.00 18.33 -6.58
C GLU A 169 8.32 19.71 -5.99
N ALA A 170 7.58 20.15 -4.98
CA ALA A 170 7.85 21.42 -4.29
C ALA A 170 9.24 21.45 -3.64
N ASN A 171 9.66 20.35 -3.01
CA ASN A 171 11.00 20.24 -2.42
C ASN A 171 12.12 20.24 -3.46
N GLN A 172 11.90 19.62 -4.63
CA GLN A 172 12.86 19.68 -5.74
C GLN A 172 13.04 21.10 -6.27
N LEU A 173 11.92 21.83 -6.45
CA LEU A 173 11.96 23.23 -6.86
C LEU A 173 12.66 24.10 -5.82
N LEU A 174 12.40 23.89 -4.53
CA LEU A 174 13.06 24.61 -3.44
C LEU A 174 14.57 24.33 -3.42
N GLY A 175 14.98 23.08 -3.55
CA GLY A 175 16.40 22.70 -3.57
C GLY A 175 17.17 23.20 -4.79
N ALA A 176 16.48 23.55 -5.89
CA ALA A 176 17.10 24.17 -7.05
C ALA A 176 17.34 25.70 -6.86
N LEU A 177 16.86 26.29 -5.77
CA LEU A 177 17.11 27.69 -5.41
C LEU A 177 18.41 27.86 -4.58
N GLU A 178 19.00 26.76 -4.11
CA GLU A 178 20.29 26.70 -3.40
C GLU A 178 21.45 26.41 -4.37
#